data_AF-A0A7C5VTT7-F1
#
_entry.id   AF-A0A7C5VTT7-F1
#
_cell.length_a   1.000
_cell.length_b   1.000
_cell.length_c   1.000
_cell.angle_alpha   90.00
_cell.angle_beta   90.00
_cell.angle_gamma   90.00
#
_symmetry.space_group_name_H-M   'P 1'
#
loop_
_entity.id
_entity.type
_entity.pdbx_description
1 polymer ?
#
loop_
_entity_poly.entity_id
_entity_poly.type
_entity_poly.pdbx_seq_one_letter_code
_entity_poly.pdbx_strand_id
1 'polypeptide(L)'
;MPLPQVMAAIKDLREARRELLRLVDSLSPEDWYRYVPYGEWTIKDVIAHLVGDMSPGGAGLILAGVLTPEFIMGTAEFVNRRAWNAKIVAERARLTPADLRQMLYHAHDRFIAAARRISRRHLEVLELPVPMGPGYTLKVEDWLWAGYHYRLHADDVRRALRESWAPEPLTFLPEVEALFPKLWRYRDGFLRAVYSVADDAWDEPCPSCPGWSYRDVVAHVASNETRAHLRLRFCLGEIGLQELAPLEDVDGWNQKQVEARRDREVCELVDELARGRYETLTLLSRLAKDHLEMEVPLPRGRTMPLLDYIGRLGPHEAEHAGHLVSASRARRLGRSK
;
A
#
# COMPACT_ATOMS: atom_id res chain seq x y z
N MET A 1 12.29 31.32 -0.35
CA MET A 1 11.95 30.51 -1.53
C MET A 1 11.72 29.06 -1.10
N PRO A 2 10.75 28.33 -1.68
CA PRO A 2 10.57 26.90 -1.44
C PRO A 2 11.82 26.11 -1.89
N LEU A 3 12.05 24.97 -1.27
CA LEU A 3 13.17 24.09 -1.64
C LEU A 3 12.94 23.43 -3.03
N PRO A 4 13.99 23.10 -3.80
CA PRO A 4 13.83 22.41 -5.09
C PRO A 4 13.03 21.11 -4.99
N GLN A 5 13.30 20.29 -3.97
CA GLN A 5 12.57 19.04 -3.73
C GLN A 5 11.09 19.27 -3.42
N VAL A 6 10.74 20.35 -2.73
CA VAL A 6 9.35 20.74 -2.46
C VAL A 6 8.64 21.08 -3.77
N MET A 7 9.31 21.82 -4.66
CA MET A 7 8.73 22.20 -5.95
C MET A 7 8.52 20.99 -6.86
N ALA A 8 9.44 20.04 -6.84
CA ALA A 8 9.30 18.78 -7.57
C ALA A 8 8.16 17.91 -7.01
N ALA A 9 8.07 17.76 -5.69
CA ALA A 9 6.96 17.04 -5.05
C ALA A 9 5.60 17.70 -5.36
N ILE A 10 5.52 19.03 -5.39
CA ILE A 10 4.30 19.75 -5.81
C ILE A 10 3.97 19.48 -7.29
N LYS A 11 4.98 19.43 -8.16
CA LYS A 11 4.77 19.11 -9.59
C LYS A 11 4.20 17.70 -9.73
N ASP A 12 4.83 16.71 -9.10
CA ASP A 12 4.37 15.32 -9.07
C ASP A 12 2.92 15.20 -8.57
N LEU A 13 2.62 15.82 -7.43
CA LEU A 13 1.30 15.82 -6.83
C LEU A 13 0.23 16.45 -7.75
N ARG A 14 0.58 17.51 -8.49
CA ARG A 14 -0.34 18.15 -9.45
C ARG A 14 -0.64 17.26 -10.65
N GLU A 15 0.37 16.55 -11.14
CA GLU A 15 0.21 15.62 -12.26
C GLU A 15 -0.71 14.46 -11.85
N ALA A 16 -0.41 13.81 -10.72
CA ALA A 16 -1.24 12.73 -10.18
C ALA A 16 -2.68 13.19 -9.85
N ARG A 17 -2.84 14.40 -9.28
CA ARG A 17 -4.18 14.96 -9.01
C ARG A 17 -4.98 15.13 -10.29
N ARG A 18 -4.36 15.64 -11.36
CA ARG A 18 -5.05 15.91 -12.62
C ARG A 18 -5.64 14.63 -13.19
N GLU A 19 -4.91 13.53 -13.08
CA GLU A 19 -5.37 12.21 -13.49
C GLU A 19 -6.57 11.74 -12.68
N LEU A 20 -6.47 11.76 -11.33
CA LEU A 20 -7.58 11.40 -10.45
C LEU A 20 -8.82 12.28 -10.69
N LEU A 21 -8.66 13.60 -10.79
CA LEU A 21 -9.78 14.51 -10.98
C LEU A 21 -10.50 14.30 -12.31
N ARG A 22 -9.78 13.96 -13.40
CA ARG A 22 -10.43 13.60 -14.66
C ARG A 22 -11.32 12.37 -14.51
N LEU A 23 -10.87 11.36 -13.76
CA LEU A 23 -11.68 10.18 -13.46
C LEU A 23 -12.90 10.57 -12.64
N VAL A 24 -12.72 11.29 -11.52
CA VAL A 24 -13.80 11.75 -10.64
C VAL A 24 -14.84 12.59 -11.41
N ASP A 25 -14.39 13.46 -12.31
CA ASP A 25 -15.25 14.32 -13.13
C ASP A 25 -16.02 13.54 -14.22
N SER A 26 -15.58 12.32 -14.54
CA SER A 26 -16.25 11.44 -15.49
C SER A 26 -17.26 10.47 -14.87
N LEU A 27 -17.33 10.38 -13.54
CA LEU A 27 -18.23 9.46 -12.84
C LEU A 27 -19.69 9.85 -13.05
N SER A 28 -20.53 8.87 -13.39
CA SER A 28 -21.98 9.00 -13.29
C SER A 28 -22.42 9.05 -11.82
N PRO A 29 -23.64 9.54 -11.50
CA PRO A 29 -24.16 9.52 -10.13
C PRO A 29 -24.12 8.13 -9.48
N GLU A 30 -24.37 7.07 -10.25
CA GLU A 30 -24.37 5.68 -9.79
C GLU A 30 -22.95 5.16 -9.50
N ASP A 31 -21.96 5.60 -10.29
CA ASP A 31 -20.57 5.14 -10.14
C ASP A 31 -19.99 5.45 -8.76
N TRP A 32 -20.38 6.58 -8.16
CA TRP A 32 -19.95 6.97 -6.81
C TRP A 32 -20.24 5.91 -5.74
N TYR A 33 -21.28 5.11 -5.94
CA TYR A 33 -21.74 4.10 -4.98
C TYR A 33 -21.27 2.69 -5.33
N ARG A 34 -20.47 2.52 -6.38
CA ARG A 34 -19.83 1.24 -6.70
C ARG A 34 -18.77 0.94 -5.66
N TYR A 35 -18.74 -0.29 -5.19
CA TYR A 35 -17.68 -0.78 -4.32
C TYR A 35 -16.36 -0.91 -5.09
N VAL A 36 -15.27 -0.52 -4.43
CA VAL A 36 -13.93 -0.84 -4.89
C VAL A 36 -13.70 -2.33 -4.68
N PRO A 37 -13.33 -3.08 -5.74
CA PRO A 37 -13.07 -4.51 -5.65
C PRO A 37 -12.09 -4.87 -4.54
N TYR A 38 -12.33 -6.02 -3.90
CA TYR A 38 -11.50 -6.57 -2.82
C TYR A 38 -11.53 -5.77 -1.51
N GLY A 39 -12.41 -4.77 -1.41
CA GLY A 39 -12.62 -3.95 -0.21
C GLY A 39 -14.10 -3.76 0.11
N GLU A 40 -14.35 -2.95 1.14
CA GLU A 40 -15.69 -2.64 1.67
C GLU A 40 -16.11 -1.19 1.38
N TRP A 41 -15.22 -0.41 0.76
CA TRP A 41 -15.44 1.01 0.49
C TRP A 41 -16.00 1.21 -0.90
N THR A 42 -16.93 2.15 -1.01
CA THR A 42 -17.37 2.69 -2.30
C THR A 42 -16.37 3.70 -2.86
N ILE A 43 -16.50 4.07 -4.14
CA ILE A 43 -15.74 5.19 -4.71
C ILE A 43 -15.94 6.45 -3.86
N LYS A 44 -17.17 6.72 -3.40
CA LYS A 44 -17.48 7.84 -2.50
C LYS A 44 -16.65 7.79 -1.21
N ASP A 45 -16.52 6.62 -0.60
CA ASP A 45 -15.73 6.44 0.63
C ASP A 45 -14.24 6.68 0.39
N VAL A 46 -13.69 6.22 -0.74
CA VAL A 46 -12.30 6.49 -1.13
C VAL A 46 -12.06 8.00 -1.30
N ILE A 47 -12.98 8.72 -1.95
CA ILE A 47 -12.85 10.18 -2.09
C ILE A 47 -12.99 10.87 -0.72
N ALA A 48 -13.87 10.40 0.16
CA ALA A 48 -14.00 10.92 1.53
C ALA A 48 -12.72 10.73 2.35
N HIS A 49 -12.07 9.57 2.23
CA HIS A 49 -10.77 9.28 2.81
C HIS A 49 -9.69 10.25 2.30
N LEU A 50 -9.58 10.43 0.98
CA LEU A 50 -8.63 11.35 0.36
C LEU A 50 -8.78 12.80 0.84
N VAL A 51 -10.03 13.26 1.02
CA VAL A 51 -10.32 14.59 1.57
C VAL A 51 -9.76 14.76 2.99
N GLY A 52 -9.87 13.72 3.82
CA GLY A 52 -9.36 13.74 5.19
C GLY A 52 -7.83 13.69 5.27
N ASP A 53 -7.21 12.80 4.50
CA ASP A 53 -5.75 12.59 4.55
C ASP A 53 -4.94 13.83 4.12
N MET A 54 -5.48 14.63 3.20
CA MET A 54 -4.80 15.81 2.64
C MET A 54 -4.83 17.06 3.56
N SER A 55 -5.53 17.03 4.71
CA SER A 55 -5.69 18.21 5.57
C SER A 55 -5.52 17.90 7.07
N PRO A 56 -4.38 18.27 7.70
CA PRO A 56 -3.32 19.14 7.17
C PRO A 56 -2.22 18.36 6.39
N GLY A 57 -2.32 17.03 6.33
CA GLY A 57 -1.38 16.14 5.63
C GLY A 57 0.07 16.24 6.15
N GLY A 58 0.98 15.55 5.47
CA GLY A 58 2.42 15.56 5.83
C GLY A 58 3.04 16.97 5.85
N ALA A 59 2.72 17.80 4.84
CA ALA A 59 3.22 19.17 4.77
C ALA A 59 2.78 20.03 5.96
N GLY A 60 1.55 19.86 6.43
CA GLY A 60 1.04 20.60 7.58
C GLY A 60 1.65 20.15 8.90
N LEU A 61 1.90 18.84 9.08
CA LEU A 61 2.62 18.32 10.25
C LEU A 61 4.04 18.88 10.35
N ILE A 62 4.75 18.96 9.22
CA ILE A 62 6.09 19.57 9.15
C ILE A 62 6.04 21.04 9.57
N LEU A 63 5.08 21.82 9.06
CA LEU A 63 4.94 23.23 9.40
C LEU A 63 4.51 23.48 10.85
N ALA A 64 3.73 22.55 11.43
CA ALA A 64 3.30 22.65 12.82
C ALA A 64 4.46 22.48 13.81
N GLY A 65 5.60 21.94 13.37
CA GLY A 65 6.77 21.75 14.23
C GLY A 65 6.58 20.68 15.30
N VAL A 66 5.65 19.74 15.07
CA VAL A 66 5.30 18.68 16.04
C VAL A 66 6.08 17.37 15.81
N LEU A 67 6.89 17.31 14.76
CA LEU A 67 7.63 16.10 14.39
C LEU A 67 8.92 15.97 15.20
N THR A 68 8.89 15.10 16.20
CA THR A 68 10.06 14.58 16.91
C THR A 68 10.32 13.12 16.52
N PRO A 69 11.53 12.57 16.74
CA PRO A 69 11.78 11.14 16.55
C PRO A 69 10.78 10.26 17.30
N GLU A 70 10.42 10.63 18.54
CA GLU A 70 9.46 9.89 19.38
C GLU A 70 8.05 9.95 18.78
N PHE A 71 7.62 11.11 18.27
CA PHE A 71 6.35 11.24 17.58
C PHE A 71 6.31 10.34 16.33
N ILE A 72 7.37 10.37 15.52
CA ILE A 72 7.46 9.57 14.29
C ILE A 72 7.42 8.07 14.63
N MET A 73 8.22 7.62 15.60
CA MET A 73 8.22 6.24 16.08
C MET A 73 6.84 5.82 16.61
N GLY A 74 6.20 6.67 17.41
CA GLY A 74 4.87 6.40 17.97
C GLY A 74 3.81 6.23 16.88
N THR A 75 3.83 7.09 15.85
CA THR A 75 2.95 6.91 14.67
C THR A 75 3.30 5.66 13.86
N ALA A 76 4.54 5.20 13.95
CA ALA A 76 4.98 4.01 13.25
C ALA A 76 4.47 2.72 13.91
N GLU A 77 4.50 2.66 15.24
CA GLU A 77 4.22 1.42 15.97
C GLU A 77 2.75 1.27 16.39
N PHE A 78 2.10 2.36 16.80
CA PHE A 78 0.86 2.25 17.57
C PHE A 78 -0.40 2.73 16.83
N VAL A 79 -0.25 3.43 15.70
CA VAL A 79 -1.39 3.97 14.96
C VAL A 79 -2.02 2.89 14.08
N ASN A 80 -3.25 2.49 14.41
CA ASN A 80 -4.10 1.71 13.53
C ASN A 80 -4.68 2.62 12.42
N ARG A 81 -3.96 2.72 11.28
CA ARG A 81 -4.38 3.57 10.16
C ARG A 81 -5.74 3.19 9.59
N ARG A 82 -6.07 1.91 9.49
CA ARG A 82 -7.36 1.48 8.92
C ARG A 82 -8.53 1.98 9.78
N ALA A 83 -8.44 1.84 11.10
CA ALA A 83 -9.46 2.36 12.02
C ALA A 83 -9.56 3.89 11.97
N TRP A 84 -8.43 4.59 11.90
CA TRP A 84 -8.39 6.04 11.72
C TRP A 84 -9.10 6.47 10.42
N ASN A 85 -8.75 5.85 9.30
CA ASN A 85 -9.33 6.20 8.00
C ASN A 85 -10.82 5.87 7.95
N ALA A 86 -11.26 4.75 8.54
CA ALA A 86 -12.68 4.41 8.66
C ALA A 86 -13.46 5.48 9.43
N LYS A 87 -12.89 6.04 10.51
CA LYS A 87 -13.49 7.17 11.25
C LYS A 87 -13.60 8.41 10.36
N ILE A 88 -12.55 8.76 9.62
CA ILE A 88 -12.54 9.90 8.69
C ILE A 88 -13.64 9.78 7.62
N VAL A 89 -13.82 8.58 7.07
CA VAL A 89 -14.89 8.26 6.11
C VAL A 89 -16.26 8.40 6.78
N ALA A 90 -16.44 7.81 7.97
CA ALA A 90 -17.70 7.87 8.71
C ALA A 90 -18.15 9.31 9.03
N GLU A 91 -17.23 10.19 9.44
CA GLU A 91 -17.49 11.62 9.68
C GLU A 91 -18.02 12.35 8.43
N ARG A 92 -17.74 11.81 7.24
CA ARG A 92 -18.07 12.38 5.93
C ARG A 92 -19.19 11.63 5.20
N ALA A 93 -19.75 10.57 5.81
CA ALA A 93 -20.75 9.72 5.16
C ALA A 93 -21.96 10.51 4.63
N ARG A 94 -22.35 11.58 5.33
CA ARG A 94 -23.49 12.45 4.97
C ARG A 94 -23.22 13.41 3.81
N LEU A 95 -21.96 13.60 3.40
CA LEU A 95 -21.62 14.52 2.33
C LEU A 95 -22.06 13.95 0.98
N THR A 96 -22.48 14.82 0.06
CA THR A 96 -22.81 14.41 -1.30
C THR A 96 -21.54 14.20 -2.13
N PRO A 97 -21.61 13.46 -3.26
CA PRO A 97 -20.54 13.43 -4.26
C PRO A 97 -20.01 14.82 -4.66
N ALA A 98 -20.91 15.79 -4.84
CA ALA A 98 -20.54 17.16 -5.20
C ALA A 98 -19.75 17.87 -4.07
N ASP A 99 -20.18 17.70 -2.81
CA ASP A 99 -19.46 18.24 -1.65
C ASP A 99 -18.05 17.63 -1.55
N LEU A 100 -17.95 16.30 -1.64
CA LEU A 100 -16.68 15.58 -1.55
C LEU A 100 -15.73 15.98 -2.67
N ARG A 101 -16.24 16.11 -3.89
CA ARG A 101 -15.48 16.63 -5.03
C ARG A 101 -14.94 18.03 -4.69
N GLN A 102 -15.78 18.97 -4.29
CA GLN A 102 -15.33 20.33 -3.97
C GLN A 102 -14.31 20.36 -2.81
N MET A 103 -14.55 19.57 -1.76
CA MET A 103 -13.62 19.45 -0.64
C MET A 103 -12.27 18.87 -1.06
N LEU A 104 -12.24 17.92 -2.00
CA LEU A 104 -11.00 17.35 -2.52
C LEU A 104 -10.15 18.44 -3.21
N TYR A 105 -10.79 19.35 -3.95
CA TYR A 105 -10.09 20.51 -4.53
C TYR A 105 -9.45 21.39 -3.45
N HIS A 106 -10.23 21.75 -2.43
CA HIS A 106 -9.75 22.61 -1.34
C HIS A 106 -8.66 21.97 -0.48
N ALA A 107 -8.79 20.69 -0.15
CA ALA A 107 -7.81 19.97 0.66
C ALA A 107 -6.44 19.93 -0.04
N HIS A 108 -6.43 19.69 -1.34
CA HIS A 108 -5.20 19.73 -2.13
C HIS A 108 -4.58 21.12 -2.18
N ASP A 109 -5.36 22.17 -2.44
CA ASP A 109 -4.82 23.53 -2.53
C ASP A 109 -4.23 23.97 -1.19
N ARG A 110 -4.83 23.54 -0.07
CA ARG A 110 -4.27 23.73 1.29
C ARG A 110 -2.97 22.98 1.48
N PHE A 111 -2.88 21.72 1.04
CA PHE A 111 -1.63 20.95 1.09
C PHE A 111 -0.51 21.64 0.30
N ILE A 112 -0.78 22.08 -0.94
CA ILE A 112 0.22 22.80 -1.76
C ILE A 112 0.63 24.12 -1.09
N ALA A 113 -0.34 24.88 -0.55
CA ALA A 113 -0.06 26.12 0.14
C ALA A 113 0.84 25.88 1.37
N ALA A 114 0.60 24.81 2.13
CA ALA A 114 1.46 24.38 3.22
C ALA A 114 2.86 23.99 2.70
N ALA A 115 2.95 23.09 1.71
CA ALA A 115 4.21 22.63 1.16
C ALA A 115 5.11 23.80 0.68
N ARG A 116 4.53 24.82 0.02
CA ARG A 116 5.26 26.02 -0.44
C ARG A 116 5.91 26.83 0.69
N ARG A 117 5.45 26.70 1.92
CA ARG A 117 6.03 27.38 3.09
C ARG A 117 7.23 26.63 3.67
N ILE A 118 7.48 25.40 3.21
CA ILE A 118 8.63 24.61 3.62
C ILE A 118 9.89 25.15 2.92
N SER A 119 10.79 25.68 3.74
CA SER A 119 12.06 26.28 3.35
C SER A 119 13.25 25.64 4.07
N ARG A 120 14.45 26.18 3.87
CA ARG A 120 15.71 25.69 4.45
C ARG A 120 15.67 25.47 5.97
N ARG A 121 14.84 26.21 6.70
CA ARG A 121 14.68 26.05 8.16
C ARG A 121 14.12 24.69 8.59
N HIS A 122 13.56 23.91 7.67
CA HIS A 122 13.01 22.59 7.98
C HIS A 122 13.90 21.43 7.49
N LEU A 123 15.10 21.71 6.95
CA LEU A 123 15.95 20.65 6.37
C LEU A 123 16.25 19.54 7.37
N GLU A 124 16.54 19.88 8.63
CA GLU A 124 16.79 18.89 9.69
C GLU A 124 15.57 17.98 9.91
N VAL A 125 14.36 18.55 9.94
CA VAL A 125 13.12 17.78 10.09
C VAL A 125 12.88 16.88 8.89
N LEU A 126 13.16 17.36 7.67
CA LEU A 126 12.96 16.58 6.44
C LEU A 126 13.86 15.34 6.38
N GLU A 127 15.04 15.39 7.00
CA GLU A 127 16.01 14.28 7.05
C GLU A 127 15.68 13.22 8.11
N LEU A 128 14.69 13.47 8.98
CA LEU A 128 14.33 12.51 10.03
C LEU A 128 13.85 11.18 9.42
N PRO A 129 14.32 10.03 9.94
CA PRO A 129 13.91 8.72 9.46
C PRO A 129 12.48 8.41 9.89
N VAL A 130 11.73 7.77 8.99
CA VAL A 130 10.37 7.30 9.21
C VAL A 130 10.35 5.79 8.99
N PRO A 131 10.32 4.97 10.05
CA PRO A 131 10.28 3.53 9.90
C PRO A 131 8.93 3.08 9.36
N MET A 132 8.97 2.39 8.23
CA MET A 132 7.79 1.85 7.55
C MET A 132 7.64 0.36 7.78
N GLY A 133 8.73 -0.34 8.12
CA GLY A 133 8.77 -1.74 8.54
C GLY A 133 10.19 -2.30 8.47
N PRO A 134 10.37 -3.62 8.67
CA PRO A 134 11.66 -4.27 8.50
C PRO A 134 12.26 -3.97 7.12
N GLY A 135 13.53 -3.55 7.09
CA GLY A 135 14.23 -3.22 5.84
C GLY A 135 13.72 -1.97 5.10
N TYR A 136 12.74 -1.24 5.65
CA TYR A 136 12.10 -0.12 4.96
C TYR A 136 11.95 1.11 5.83
N THR A 137 12.77 2.11 5.51
CA THR A 137 12.79 3.43 6.15
C THR A 137 12.66 4.51 5.09
N LEU A 138 11.74 5.43 5.30
CA LEU A 138 11.59 6.66 4.53
C LEU A 138 12.26 7.82 5.28
N LYS A 139 12.26 9.00 4.64
CA LYS A 139 12.50 10.28 5.29
C LYS A 139 11.18 11.02 5.46
N VAL A 140 11.12 11.97 6.39
CA VAL A 140 9.99 12.91 6.49
C VAL A 140 9.80 13.67 5.18
N GLU A 141 10.86 13.94 4.42
CA GLU A 141 10.78 14.51 3.06
C GLU A 141 9.81 13.74 2.15
N ASP A 142 9.76 12.40 2.25
CA ASP A 142 8.88 11.58 1.42
C ASP A 142 7.39 11.88 1.68
N TRP A 143 7.03 12.49 2.81
CA TRP A 143 5.65 12.89 3.10
C TRP A 143 5.17 14.05 2.21
N LEU A 144 6.09 14.76 1.55
CA LEU A 144 5.77 15.78 0.55
C LEU A 144 5.34 15.17 -0.79
N TRP A 145 5.81 13.95 -1.09
CA TRP A 145 5.57 13.24 -2.33
C TRP A 145 4.22 12.50 -2.32
N ALA A 146 3.14 13.22 -2.04
CA ALA A 146 1.80 12.65 -1.89
C ALA A 146 1.15 12.20 -3.23
N GLY A 147 1.81 12.38 -4.37
CA GLY A 147 1.28 11.98 -5.68
C GLY A 147 0.97 10.48 -5.79
N TYR A 148 1.72 9.62 -5.08
CA TYR A 148 1.46 8.17 -5.03
C TYR A 148 0.02 7.87 -4.59
N HIS A 149 -0.52 8.65 -3.64
CA HIS A 149 -1.82 8.39 -3.01
C HIS A 149 -2.96 8.61 -4.01
N TYR A 150 -2.84 9.61 -4.88
CA TYR A 150 -3.80 9.84 -5.96
C TYR A 150 -3.68 8.82 -7.10
N ARG A 151 -2.48 8.34 -7.41
CA ARG A 151 -2.31 7.27 -8.43
C ARG A 151 -2.93 5.96 -7.95
N LEU A 152 -2.66 5.58 -6.70
CA LEU A 152 -3.25 4.39 -6.06
C LEU A 152 -4.78 4.43 -6.15
N HIS A 153 -5.38 5.53 -5.71
CA HIS A 153 -6.83 5.64 -5.68
C HIS A 153 -7.45 5.93 -7.05
N ALA A 154 -6.69 6.43 -8.03
CA ALA A 154 -7.13 6.44 -9.42
C ALA A 154 -7.29 5.01 -9.96
N ASP A 155 -6.37 4.10 -9.62
CA ASP A 155 -6.49 2.68 -9.97
C ASP A 155 -7.62 1.96 -9.21
N ASP A 156 -7.89 2.34 -7.96
CA ASP A 156 -9.10 1.88 -7.24
C ASP A 156 -10.39 2.26 -7.97
N VAL A 157 -10.50 3.53 -8.40
CA VAL A 157 -11.66 4.00 -9.16
C VAL A 157 -11.77 3.26 -10.50
N ARG A 158 -10.66 3.09 -11.23
CA ARG A 158 -10.65 2.32 -12.49
C ARG A 158 -11.10 0.88 -12.29
N ARG A 159 -10.61 0.20 -11.25
CA ARG A 159 -11.06 -1.15 -10.88
C ARG A 159 -12.57 -1.17 -10.64
N ALA A 160 -13.08 -0.26 -9.80
CA ALA A 160 -14.51 -0.18 -9.49
C ALA A 160 -15.39 0.03 -10.73
N LEU A 161 -14.92 0.77 -11.73
CA LEU A 161 -15.63 0.98 -12.98
C LEU A 161 -15.60 -0.25 -13.92
N ARG A 162 -14.54 -1.05 -13.88
CA ARG A 162 -14.38 -2.25 -14.73
C ARG A 162 -15.05 -3.48 -14.15
N GLU A 163 -15.01 -3.63 -12.84
CA GLU A 163 -15.45 -4.85 -12.15
C GLU A 163 -16.74 -4.58 -11.36
N SER A 164 -17.65 -5.56 -11.36
CA SER A 164 -18.78 -5.56 -10.44
C SER A 164 -18.34 -6.27 -9.17
N TRP A 165 -18.45 -5.59 -8.03
CA TRP A 165 -18.04 -6.12 -6.74
C TRP A 165 -19.13 -5.89 -5.69
N ALA A 166 -19.35 -6.90 -4.86
CA ALA A 166 -20.16 -6.81 -3.66
C ALA A 166 -19.30 -7.34 -2.49
N PRO A 167 -19.07 -6.54 -1.43
CA PRO A 167 -18.29 -7.00 -0.30
C PRO A 167 -19.02 -8.12 0.44
N GLU A 168 -18.29 -9.18 0.75
CA GLU A 168 -18.74 -10.22 1.67
C GLU A 168 -18.26 -9.90 3.09
N PRO A 169 -19.14 -9.98 4.12
CA PRO A 169 -18.72 -9.76 5.49
C PRO A 169 -17.81 -10.91 5.94
N LEU A 170 -16.58 -10.57 6.31
CA LEU A 170 -15.61 -11.52 6.87
C LEU A 170 -15.54 -11.35 8.38
N THR A 171 -15.55 -12.48 9.11
CA THR A 171 -15.35 -12.51 10.56
C THR A 171 -14.10 -13.31 10.87
N PHE A 172 -13.34 -12.90 11.87
CA PHE A 172 -12.04 -13.47 12.18
C PHE A 172 -11.95 -13.85 13.66
N LEU A 173 -11.07 -14.79 13.98
CA LEU A 173 -10.70 -15.05 15.37
C LEU A 173 -9.94 -13.85 15.95
N PRO A 174 -10.14 -13.48 17.23
CA PRO A 174 -9.46 -12.34 17.86
C PRO A 174 -7.93 -12.40 17.75
N GLU A 175 -7.34 -13.60 17.82
CA GLU A 175 -5.90 -13.84 17.70
C GLU A 175 -5.39 -13.48 16.30
N VAL A 176 -6.21 -13.69 15.26
CA VAL A 176 -5.89 -13.32 13.88
C VAL A 176 -6.09 -11.80 13.69
N GLU A 177 -7.17 -11.23 14.23
CA GLU A 177 -7.42 -9.79 14.15
C GLU A 177 -6.32 -8.96 14.82
N ALA A 178 -5.72 -9.48 15.89
CA ALA A 178 -4.60 -8.83 16.56
C ALA A 178 -3.38 -8.60 15.63
N LEU A 179 -3.26 -9.35 14.53
CA LEU A 179 -2.19 -9.21 13.54
C LEU A 179 -2.49 -8.14 12.47
N PHE A 180 -3.76 -7.76 12.30
CA PHE A 180 -4.21 -6.87 11.23
C PHE A 180 -3.60 -5.47 11.23
N PRO A 181 -3.37 -4.79 12.38
CA PRO A 181 -2.75 -3.47 12.36
C PRO A 181 -1.40 -3.45 11.63
N LYS A 182 -0.54 -4.47 11.87
CA LYS A 182 0.75 -4.60 11.19
C LYS A 182 0.59 -5.06 9.75
N LEU A 183 -0.30 -6.03 9.50
CA LEU A 183 -0.58 -6.54 8.16
C LEU A 183 -1.02 -5.42 7.19
N TRP A 184 -1.90 -4.53 7.64
CA TRP A 184 -2.35 -3.37 6.85
C TRP A 184 -1.28 -2.30 6.72
N ARG A 185 -0.58 -1.98 7.81
CA ARG A 185 0.50 -0.99 7.76
C ARG A 185 1.54 -1.34 6.70
N TYR A 186 1.99 -2.59 6.66
CA TYR A 186 3.05 -2.99 5.74
C TYR A 186 2.55 -3.10 4.30
N ARG A 187 1.29 -3.52 4.09
CA ARG A 187 0.66 -3.46 2.77
C ARG A 187 0.55 -2.02 2.25
N ASP A 188 0.07 -1.09 3.08
CA ASP A 188 -0.01 0.33 2.72
C ASP A 188 1.38 0.91 2.42
N GLY A 189 2.39 0.51 3.20
CA GLY A 189 3.78 0.88 2.98
C GLY A 189 4.32 0.38 1.64
N PHE A 190 4.02 -0.87 1.28
CA PHE A 190 4.41 -1.47 0.00
C PHE A 190 3.72 -0.78 -1.18
N LEU A 191 2.39 -0.60 -1.11
CA LEU A 191 1.65 0.11 -2.16
C LEU A 191 2.15 1.55 -2.31
N ARG A 192 2.43 2.25 -1.21
CA ARG A 192 3.08 3.57 -1.27
C ARG A 192 4.40 3.52 -2.05
N ALA A 193 5.25 2.53 -1.79
CA ALA A 193 6.53 2.39 -2.49
C ALA A 193 6.31 2.16 -3.99
N VAL A 194 5.43 1.22 -4.35
CA VAL A 194 5.05 0.90 -5.74
C VAL A 194 4.60 2.16 -6.49
N TYR A 195 3.62 2.89 -5.96
CA TYR A 195 3.10 4.11 -6.62
C TYR A 195 4.04 5.33 -6.53
N SER A 196 5.18 5.19 -5.84
CA SER A 196 6.23 6.22 -5.79
C SER A 196 7.35 5.99 -6.81
N VAL A 197 7.52 4.77 -7.34
CA VAL A 197 8.51 4.43 -8.37
C VAL A 197 8.27 5.28 -9.62
N ALA A 198 9.34 5.88 -10.16
CA ALA A 198 9.26 6.67 -11.39
C ALA A 198 8.91 5.80 -12.60
N ASP A 199 8.12 6.34 -13.54
CA ASP A 199 7.56 5.55 -14.64
C ASP A 199 8.63 4.95 -15.55
N ASP A 200 9.78 5.63 -15.68
CA ASP A 200 10.94 5.21 -16.48
C ASP A 200 11.84 4.20 -15.76
N ALA A 201 11.60 3.90 -14.48
CA ALA A 201 12.51 3.11 -13.66
C ALA A 201 12.12 1.63 -13.56
N TRP A 202 10.91 1.23 -13.96
CA TRP A 202 10.38 -0.12 -13.70
C TRP A 202 11.24 -1.26 -14.25
N ASP A 203 11.83 -1.06 -15.42
CA ASP A 203 12.63 -2.08 -16.11
C ASP A 203 14.13 -1.94 -15.83
N GLU A 204 14.53 -0.96 -15.00
CA GLU A 204 15.90 -0.87 -14.52
C GLU A 204 16.20 -2.02 -13.53
N PRO A 205 17.46 -2.52 -13.49
CA PRO A 205 17.87 -3.49 -12.49
C PRO A 205 17.68 -2.97 -11.06
N CYS A 206 17.09 -3.79 -10.19
CA CYS A 206 16.99 -3.52 -8.76
C CYS A 206 18.34 -3.86 -8.09
N PRO A 207 19.10 -2.89 -7.54
CA PRO A 207 20.43 -3.15 -6.99
C PRO A 207 20.42 -4.12 -5.80
N SER A 208 19.34 -4.14 -5.03
CA SER A 208 19.15 -5.01 -3.86
C SER A 208 18.64 -6.42 -4.22
N CYS A 209 18.23 -6.65 -5.46
CA CYS A 209 17.77 -7.94 -5.96
C CYS A 209 18.48 -8.27 -7.29
N PRO A 210 19.75 -8.70 -7.25
CA PRO A 210 20.53 -8.96 -8.46
C PRO A 210 19.81 -9.93 -9.41
N GLY A 211 19.72 -9.54 -10.69
CA GLY A 211 19.03 -10.32 -11.72
C GLY A 211 17.55 -9.97 -11.92
N TRP A 212 16.97 -9.16 -11.03
CA TRP A 212 15.57 -8.70 -11.12
C TRP A 212 15.50 -7.19 -11.40
N SER A 213 14.53 -6.79 -12.22
CA SER A 213 14.13 -5.38 -12.33
C SER A 213 13.27 -4.93 -11.14
N TYR A 214 12.96 -3.64 -11.01
CA TYR A 214 11.99 -3.17 -10.02
C TYR A 214 10.59 -3.76 -10.27
N ARG A 215 10.20 -3.97 -11.53
CA ARG A 215 8.96 -4.68 -11.91
C ARG A 215 8.98 -6.14 -11.45
N ASP A 216 10.09 -6.83 -11.64
CA ASP A 216 10.26 -8.23 -11.21
C ASP A 216 10.10 -8.36 -9.68
N VAL A 217 10.55 -7.38 -8.89
CA VAL A 217 10.31 -7.35 -7.43
C VAL A 217 8.81 -7.28 -7.11
N VAL A 218 8.04 -6.46 -7.83
CA VAL A 218 6.57 -6.38 -7.63
C VAL A 218 5.89 -7.67 -8.08
N ALA A 219 6.33 -8.26 -9.19
CA ALA A 219 5.84 -9.55 -9.68
C ALA A 219 6.06 -10.68 -8.66
N HIS A 220 7.25 -10.70 -8.04
CA HIS A 220 7.56 -11.61 -6.94
C HIS A 220 6.58 -11.44 -5.77
N VAL A 221 6.40 -10.20 -5.28
CA VAL A 221 5.50 -9.92 -4.15
C VAL A 221 4.06 -10.26 -4.47
N ALA A 222 3.56 -9.95 -5.68
CA ALA A 222 2.21 -10.31 -6.12
C ALA A 222 1.99 -11.84 -6.10
N SER A 223 2.98 -12.61 -6.54
CA SER A 223 2.89 -14.08 -6.55
C SER A 223 2.89 -14.72 -5.16
N ASN A 224 3.44 -14.04 -4.15
CA ASN A 224 3.59 -14.62 -2.82
C ASN A 224 2.27 -14.91 -2.10
N GLU A 225 1.19 -14.22 -2.46
CA GLU A 225 -0.15 -14.56 -1.96
C GLU A 225 -0.52 -15.99 -2.33
N THR A 226 -0.22 -16.47 -3.55
CA THR A 226 -0.47 -17.86 -3.96
C THR A 226 0.24 -18.87 -3.05
N ARG A 227 1.47 -18.54 -2.66
CA ARG A 227 2.26 -19.36 -1.73
C ARG A 227 1.67 -19.35 -0.32
N ALA A 228 1.11 -18.22 0.11
CA ALA A 228 0.38 -18.13 1.36
C ALA A 228 -0.94 -18.92 1.33
N HIS A 229 -1.68 -18.85 0.22
CA HIS A 229 -2.93 -19.59 0.05
C HIS A 229 -2.73 -21.09 0.16
N LEU A 230 -1.72 -21.66 -0.50
CA LEU A 230 -1.42 -23.09 -0.38
C LEU A 230 -1.18 -23.50 1.07
N ARG A 231 -0.41 -22.72 1.83
CA ARG A 231 -0.12 -23.01 3.25
C ARG A 231 -1.34 -22.85 4.15
N LEU A 232 -2.17 -21.84 3.92
CA LEU A 232 -3.41 -21.64 4.67
C LEU A 232 -4.43 -22.76 4.36
N ARG A 233 -4.55 -23.17 3.09
CA ARG A 233 -5.41 -24.29 2.67
C ARG A 233 -4.93 -25.62 3.25
N PHE A 234 -3.62 -25.82 3.40
CA PHE A 234 -3.07 -26.97 4.13
C PHE A 234 -3.53 -26.95 5.61
N CYS A 235 -3.41 -25.81 6.28
CA CYS A 235 -3.88 -25.68 7.68
C CYS A 235 -5.38 -25.88 7.83
N LEU A 236 -6.18 -25.52 6.81
CA LEU A 236 -7.63 -25.77 6.74
C LEU A 236 -7.98 -27.23 6.37
N GLY A 237 -6.98 -28.08 6.11
CA GLY A 237 -7.18 -29.48 5.73
C GLY A 237 -7.72 -29.69 4.31
N GLU A 238 -7.65 -28.67 3.44
CA GLU A 238 -8.18 -28.74 2.07
C GLU A 238 -7.22 -29.43 1.10
N ILE A 239 -5.93 -29.41 1.41
CA ILE A 239 -4.85 -30.00 0.61
C ILE A 239 -3.88 -30.75 1.53
N GLY A 240 -3.11 -31.68 0.96
CA GLY A 240 -2.06 -32.41 1.67
C GLY A 240 -0.67 -31.79 1.52
N LEU A 241 0.34 -32.50 2.03
CA LEU A 241 1.75 -32.09 1.90
C LEU A 241 2.26 -32.18 0.46
N GLN A 242 1.71 -33.08 -0.35
CA GLN A 242 2.12 -33.29 -1.73
C GLN A 242 1.89 -32.05 -2.61
N GLU A 243 0.83 -31.27 -2.35
CA GLU A 243 0.55 -30.02 -3.05
C GLU A 243 1.53 -28.90 -2.66
N LEU A 244 2.26 -29.03 -1.55
CA LEU A 244 3.31 -28.10 -1.13
C LEU A 244 4.69 -28.43 -1.72
N ALA A 245 4.86 -29.61 -2.33
CA ALA A 245 6.14 -30.05 -2.88
C ALA A 245 6.80 -29.03 -3.85
N PRO A 246 6.05 -28.32 -4.73
CA PRO A 246 6.65 -27.28 -5.59
C PRO A 246 7.25 -26.09 -4.83
N LEU A 247 6.98 -25.94 -3.53
CA LEU A 247 7.48 -24.84 -2.70
C LEU A 247 8.81 -25.18 -1.99
N GLU A 248 9.34 -26.40 -2.14
CA GLU A 248 10.63 -26.80 -1.56
C GLU A 248 11.80 -26.03 -2.18
N ASP A 249 11.79 -25.87 -3.51
CA ASP A 249 12.72 -24.99 -4.23
C ASP A 249 12.17 -23.56 -4.27
N VAL A 250 12.43 -22.80 -3.20
CA VAL A 250 11.96 -21.42 -3.07
C VAL A 250 12.48 -20.54 -4.20
N ASP A 251 13.76 -20.68 -4.56
CA ASP A 251 14.40 -19.80 -5.52
C ASP A 251 13.91 -20.11 -6.95
N GLY A 252 13.85 -21.39 -7.32
CA GLY A 252 13.28 -21.81 -8.60
C GLY A 252 11.80 -21.47 -8.73
N TRP A 253 11.02 -21.61 -7.65
CA TRP A 253 9.62 -21.18 -7.63
C TRP A 253 9.50 -19.66 -7.83
N ASN A 254 10.26 -18.87 -7.07
CA ASN A 254 10.25 -17.41 -7.18
C ASN A 254 10.59 -16.96 -8.60
N GLN A 255 11.66 -17.53 -9.18
CA GLN A 255 12.11 -17.21 -10.52
C GLN A 255 11.02 -17.53 -11.56
N LYS A 256 10.39 -18.71 -11.46
CA LYS A 256 9.28 -19.10 -12.34
C LYS A 256 8.08 -18.14 -12.22
N GLN A 257 7.75 -17.68 -11.01
CA GLN A 257 6.64 -16.75 -10.82
C GLN A 257 6.93 -15.36 -11.38
N VAL A 258 8.17 -14.89 -11.26
CA VAL A 258 8.64 -13.63 -11.85
C VAL A 258 8.59 -13.71 -13.36
N GLU A 259 9.15 -14.77 -13.97
CA GLU A 259 9.14 -14.99 -15.42
C GLU A 259 7.72 -15.01 -15.99
N ALA A 260 6.79 -15.70 -15.33
CA ALA A 260 5.39 -15.76 -15.75
C ALA A 260 4.64 -14.40 -15.70
N ARG A 261 5.22 -13.39 -15.05
CA ARG A 261 4.62 -12.07 -14.82
C ARG A 261 5.44 -10.93 -15.42
N ARG A 262 6.57 -11.22 -16.06
CA ARG A 262 7.55 -10.22 -16.50
C ARG A 262 6.97 -9.19 -17.46
N ASP A 263 6.09 -9.62 -18.35
CA ASP A 263 5.48 -8.77 -19.38
C ASP A 263 4.20 -8.06 -18.91
N ARG A 264 3.83 -8.19 -17.63
CA ARG A 264 2.61 -7.58 -17.09
C ARG A 264 2.83 -6.14 -16.70
N GLU A 265 1.78 -5.35 -16.84
CA GLU A 265 1.79 -3.98 -16.37
C GLU A 265 1.75 -3.94 -14.84
N VAL A 266 2.37 -2.92 -14.25
CA VAL A 266 2.46 -2.79 -12.78
C VAL A 266 1.06 -2.71 -12.15
N CYS A 267 0.11 -2.04 -12.80
CA CYS A 267 -1.27 -2.00 -12.33
C CYS A 267 -1.92 -3.39 -12.30
N GLU A 268 -1.61 -4.27 -13.25
CA GLU A 268 -2.11 -5.66 -13.25
C GLU A 268 -1.49 -6.49 -12.11
N LEU A 269 -0.23 -6.24 -11.78
CA LEU A 269 0.44 -6.88 -10.63
C LEU A 269 -0.16 -6.40 -9.31
N VAL A 270 -0.50 -5.11 -9.21
CA VAL A 270 -1.19 -4.54 -8.04
C VAL A 270 -2.63 -5.08 -7.94
N ASP A 271 -3.34 -5.23 -9.06
CA ASP A 271 -4.66 -5.86 -9.12
C ASP A 271 -4.59 -7.32 -8.63
N GLU A 272 -3.59 -8.08 -9.08
CA GLU A 272 -3.34 -9.44 -8.59
C GLU A 272 -3.05 -9.47 -7.09
N LEU A 273 -2.20 -8.55 -6.59
CA LEU A 273 -1.86 -8.44 -5.18
C LEU A 273 -3.06 -8.08 -4.29
N ALA A 274 -3.96 -7.22 -4.79
CA ALA A 274 -5.20 -6.85 -4.10
C ALA A 274 -6.16 -8.05 -4.00
N ARG A 275 -6.41 -8.72 -5.13
CA ARG A 275 -7.21 -9.94 -5.18
C ARG A 275 -6.63 -11.04 -4.29
N GLY A 276 -5.33 -11.27 -4.37
CA GLY A 276 -4.64 -12.29 -3.58
C GLY A 276 -4.76 -12.03 -2.07
N ARG A 277 -4.68 -10.75 -1.64
CA ARG A 277 -4.89 -10.41 -0.23
C ARG A 277 -6.33 -10.64 0.23
N TYR A 278 -7.32 -10.35 -0.61
CA TYR A 278 -8.70 -10.65 -0.28
C TYR A 278 -8.95 -12.16 -0.16
N GLU A 279 -8.36 -12.98 -1.04
CA GLU A 279 -8.40 -14.43 -0.88
C GLU A 279 -7.71 -14.89 0.41
N THR A 280 -6.56 -14.29 0.76
CA THR A 280 -5.90 -14.55 2.05
C THR A 280 -6.84 -14.24 3.22
N LEU A 281 -7.53 -13.09 3.20
CA LEU A 281 -8.51 -12.77 4.24
C LEU A 281 -9.67 -13.77 4.27
N THR A 282 -10.15 -14.20 3.12
CA THR A 282 -11.24 -15.19 3.02
C THR A 282 -10.81 -16.54 3.59
N LEU A 283 -9.55 -16.94 3.44
CA LEU A 283 -9.00 -18.15 4.08
C LEU A 283 -8.86 -17.95 5.60
N LEU A 284 -8.36 -16.79 6.03
CA LEU A 284 -8.21 -16.46 7.45
C LEU A 284 -9.56 -16.41 8.18
N SER A 285 -10.63 -15.95 7.53
CA SER A 285 -11.97 -15.89 8.13
C SER A 285 -12.60 -17.27 8.33
N ARG A 286 -12.00 -18.32 7.77
CA ARG A 286 -12.47 -19.71 7.89
C ARG A 286 -11.73 -20.48 8.99
N LEU A 287 -10.71 -19.89 9.60
CA LEU A 287 -10.00 -20.51 10.71
C LEU A 287 -10.92 -20.65 11.93
N ALA A 288 -11.14 -21.89 12.36
CA ALA A 288 -11.59 -22.24 13.70
C ALA A 288 -10.44 -22.31 14.72
N LYS A 289 -10.78 -22.27 16.02
CA LYS A 289 -9.81 -22.26 17.14
C LYS A 289 -8.79 -23.40 17.08
N ASP A 290 -9.22 -24.60 16.72
CA ASP A 290 -8.34 -25.78 16.66
C ASP A 290 -7.23 -25.62 15.61
N HIS A 291 -7.42 -24.78 14.58
CA HIS A 291 -6.37 -24.49 13.60
C HIS A 291 -5.24 -23.62 14.17
N LEU A 292 -5.45 -22.90 15.28
CA LEU A 292 -4.43 -22.01 15.84
C LEU A 292 -3.21 -22.79 16.37
N GLU A 293 -3.42 -24.06 16.74
CA GLU A 293 -2.37 -24.99 17.18
C GLU A 293 -1.63 -25.66 16.02
N MET A 294 -2.03 -25.37 14.76
CA MET A 294 -1.41 -25.97 13.59
C MET A 294 -0.01 -25.41 13.33
N GLU A 295 0.85 -26.29 12.82
CA GLU A 295 2.12 -25.90 12.25
C GLU A 295 2.05 -25.82 10.71
N VAL A 296 2.59 -24.74 10.17
CA VAL A 296 2.72 -24.48 8.74
C VAL A 296 4.01 -25.11 8.21
N PRO A 297 3.95 -26.02 7.23
CA PRO A 297 5.13 -26.58 6.60
C PRO A 297 5.90 -25.53 5.80
N LEU A 298 7.21 -25.49 6.05
CA LEU A 298 8.18 -24.66 5.38
C LEU A 298 9.22 -25.54 4.68
N PRO A 299 9.97 -24.98 3.70
CA PRO A 299 10.95 -25.74 2.95
C PRO A 299 12.01 -26.35 3.85
N ARG A 300 12.57 -27.48 3.40
CA ARG A 300 13.59 -28.27 4.08
C ARG A 300 13.10 -28.88 5.40
N GLY A 301 11.85 -29.33 5.42
CA GLY A 301 11.24 -30.01 6.56
C GLY A 301 11.07 -29.13 7.81
N ARG A 302 11.16 -27.81 7.66
CA ARG A 302 10.93 -26.87 8.77
C ARG A 302 9.44 -26.67 8.97
N THR A 303 9.05 -26.29 10.17
CA THR A 303 7.67 -25.90 10.48
C THR A 303 7.64 -24.58 11.24
N MET A 304 6.44 -23.99 11.35
CA MET A 304 6.22 -22.73 12.05
C MET A 304 4.79 -22.67 12.58
N PRO A 305 4.55 -22.17 13.80
CA PRO A 305 3.19 -21.94 14.28
C PRO A 305 2.37 -21.07 13.31
N LEU A 306 1.09 -21.40 13.11
CA LEU A 306 0.24 -20.70 12.14
C LEU A 306 0.19 -19.18 12.37
N LEU A 307 0.03 -18.74 13.62
CA LEU A 307 -0.03 -17.31 13.95
C LEU A 307 1.30 -16.59 13.62
N ASP A 308 2.44 -17.24 13.86
CA ASP A 308 3.75 -16.70 13.48
C ASP A 308 3.89 -16.59 11.96
N TYR A 309 3.38 -17.58 11.23
CA TYR A 309 3.37 -17.56 9.77
C TYR A 309 2.52 -16.40 9.22
N ILE A 310 1.30 -16.22 9.73
CA ILE A 310 0.42 -15.10 9.36
C ILE A 310 1.11 -13.76 9.68
N GLY A 311 1.75 -13.67 10.84
CA GLY A 311 2.51 -12.49 11.27
C GLY A 311 3.67 -12.12 10.35
N ARG A 312 4.20 -13.06 9.55
CA ARG A 312 5.29 -12.81 8.59
C ARG A 312 4.84 -12.30 7.22
N LEU A 313 3.55 -12.39 6.88
CA LEU A 313 3.04 -11.95 5.58
C LEU A 313 3.31 -10.46 5.34
N GLY A 314 3.04 -9.62 6.34
CA GLY A 314 3.26 -8.17 6.25
C GLY A 314 4.74 -7.75 6.21
N PRO A 315 5.60 -8.18 7.15
CA PRO A 315 7.04 -7.87 7.15
C PRO A 315 7.75 -8.12 5.81
N HIS A 316 7.39 -9.20 5.12
CA HIS A 316 7.94 -9.54 3.80
C HIS A 316 7.63 -8.45 2.75
N GLU A 317 6.42 -7.88 2.76
CA GLU A 317 6.06 -6.77 1.87
C GLU A 317 6.83 -5.50 2.22
N ALA A 318 7.04 -5.23 3.51
CA ALA A 318 7.84 -4.08 3.95
C ALA A 318 9.29 -4.20 3.46
N GLU A 319 9.91 -5.36 3.57
CA GLU A 319 11.28 -5.58 3.09
C GLU A 319 11.43 -5.23 1.61
N HIS A 320 10.54 -5.75 0.76
CA HIS A 320 10.57 -5.45 -0.67
C HIS A 320 10.14 -4.03 -1.02
N ALA A 321 9.30 -3.39 -0.20
CA ALA A 321 9.02 -1.96 -0.35
C ALA A 321 10.31 -1.13 -0.21
N GLY A 322 11.21 -1.52 0.70
CA GLY A 322 12.54 -0.94 0.87
C GLY A 322 13.38 -0.99 -0.40
N HIS A 323 13.32 -2.09 -1.15
CA HIS A 323 14.05 -2.24 -2.41
C HIS A 323 13.59 -1.24 -3.49
N LEU A 324 12.30 -0.88 -3.50
CA LEU A 324 11.72 0.05 -4.48
C LEU A 324 12.07 1.52 -4.22
N VAL A 325 12.48 1.89 -2.99
CA VAL A 325 12.68 3.30 -2.60
C VAL A 325 13.70 4.02 -3.49
N SER A 326 14.76 3.32 -3.89
CA SER A 326 15.82 3.88 -4.74
C SER A 326 15.32 4.31 -6.13
N ALA A 327 14.27 3.67 -6.65
CA ALA A 327 13.61 4.01 -7.92
C ALA A 327 12.53 5.09 -7.79
N SER A 328 12.24 5.56 -6.58
CA SER A 328 11.18 6.54 -6.36
C SER A 328 11.49 7.89 -7.04
N ARG A 329 10.42 8.59 -7.45
CA ARG A 329 10.51 9.96 -7.98
C ARG A 329 11.25 10.91 -7.02
N ALA A 330 11.10 10.68 -5.71
CA ALA A 330 11.81 11.42 -4.68
C ALA A 330 13.34 11.26 -4.74
N ARG A 331 13.81 10.03 -4.98
CA ARG A 331 15.26 9.72 -5.02
C ARG A 331 15.91 10.00 -6.36
N ARG A 332 15.12 10.17 -7.42
CA ARG A 332 15.59 10.49 -8.78
C ARG A 332 15.65 12.00 -9.07
N LEU A 333 15.27 12.85 -8.11
CA LEU A 333 15.40 14.30 -8.22
C LEU A 333 16.85 14.69 -8.57
N GLY A 334 17.06 15.29 -9.75
CA GLY A 334 18.38 15.72 -10.24
C GLY A 334 19.15 14.70 -11.10
N ARG A 335 18.58 13.52 -11.38
CA ARG A 335 19.15 12.55 -12.35
C ARG A 335 18.63 12.72 -13.77
N SER A 336 17.62 13.57 -13.98
CA SER A 336 17.20 14.00 -15.32
C SER A 336 18.27 14.92 -15.90
N LYS A 337 19.14 14.37 -16.75
CA LYS A 337 19.96 15.13 -17.69
C LYS A 337 19.14 15.45 -18.94
#